data_AF-A0A941LBV4-F1
#
_entry.id   AF-A0A941LBV4-F1
#
_cell.length_a   1.000
_cell.length_b   1.000
_cell.length_c   1.000
_cell.angle_alpha   90.00
_cell.angle_beta   90.00
_cell.angle_gamma   90.00
#
_symmetry.space_group_name_H-M   'P 1'
#
loop_
_entity.id
_entity.type
_entity.pdbx_description
1 polymer ?
#
loop_
_entity_poly.entity_id
_entity_poly.type
_entity_poly.pdbx_seq_one_letter_code
_entity_poly.pdbx_strand_id
1 'polypeptide(L)'
;MARSFRQFTFLLIIPVWMAVSLGPVDANAWVAPPWIDKITLMVMEQKNLSTSGNFTPYFKQLEVVSEAAVKGEYNGKRKGMNRFLEMLETKEGGISADAAHKIFAAVVKSVPYAVLLPLKSEDKLDPEEKALVERMKRFAAAIRDQDERAALAF
;
A
#
# COMPACT_ATOMS: atom_id res chain seq x y z
N MET A 1 -52.13 -63.46 26.97
CA MET A 1 -51.31 -63.02 28.14
C MET A 1 -49.86 -63.05 27.69
N ALA A 2 -48.97 -62.07 27.88
CA ALA A 2 -48.97 -60.82 28.63
C ALA A 2 -48.00 -59.85 27.93
N ARG A 3 -48.20 -58.54 28.16
CA ARG A 3 -47.36 -57.42 27.71
C ARG A 3 -45.92 -57.54 28.23
N SER A 4 -44.94 -57.10 27.44
CA SER A 4 -43.77 -56.39 28.00
C SER A 4 -43.21 -55.41 26.99
N PHE A 5 -43.48 -54.14 27.27
CA PHE A 5 -42.90 -52.95 26.66
C PHE A 5 -41.45 -52.85 27.14
N ARG A 6 -40.47 -52.96 26.25
CA ARG A 6 -39.07 -52.74 26.61
C ARG A 6 -38.40 -51.76 25.65
N GLN A 7 -38.48 -50.50 26.05
CA GLN A 7 -37.40 -49.53 26.07
C GLN A 7 -36.75 -49.20 24.72
N PHE A 8 -37.31 -48.15 24.10
CA PHE A 8 -36.54 -47.14 23.37
C PHE A 8 -35.43 -46.62 24.29
N THR A 9 -34.17 -47.01 24.02
CA THR A 9 -33.02 -46.40 24.67
C THR A 9 -31.93 -46.18 23.63
N PHE A 10 -31.82 -44.92 23.20
CA PHE A 10 -30.58 -44.18 22.99
C PHE A 10 -29.39 -44.91 22.35
N LEU A 11 -28.96 -44.44 21.19
CA LEU A 11 -27.69 -43.68 21.08
C LEU A 11 -27.45 -43.28 19.62
N LEU A 12 -27.90 -42.06 19.30
CA LEU A 12 -27.33 -41.25 18.23
C LEU A 12 -25.85 -40.99 18.56
N ILE A 13 -24.95 -41.84 18.06
CA ILE A 13 -23.51 -41.55 18.06
C ILE A 13 -23.24 -40.74 16.80
N ILE A 14 -23.52 -39.44 16.89
CA ILE A 14 -23.01 -38.45 15.93
C ILE A 14 -21.51 -38.31 16.26
N PRO A 15 -20.57 -38.60 15.35
CA PRO A 15 -19.16 -38.39 15.62
C PRO A 15 -18.91 -36.87 15.74
N VAL A 16 -18.67 -36.42 16.97
CA VAL A 16 -18.22 -35.07 17.39
C VAL A 16 -16.79 -34.75 16.89
N TRP A 17 -16.32 -35.43 15.85
CA TRP A 17 -14.98 -35.26 15.28
C TRP A 17 -14.93 -34.37 14.04
N MET A 18 -16.06 -33.74 13.68
CA MET A 18 -16.12 -32.63 12.70
C MET A 18 -16.34 -31.26 13.37
N ALA A 19 -16.04 -31.13 14.67
CA ALA A 19 -16.10 -29.86 15.40
C ALA A 19 -14.71 -29.25 15.67
N VAL A 20 -13.62 -29.90 15.25
CA VAL A 20 -12.25 -29.41 15.41
C VAL A 20 -11.79 -28.81 14.08
N SER A 21 -12.19 -27.56 13.83
CA SER A 21 -11.46 -26.54 13.05
C SER A 21 -12.32 -25.33 12.65
N LEU A 22 -13.49 -25.12 13.27
CA LEU A 22 -14.16 -23.81 13.24
C LEU A 22 -13.68 -22.92 14.40
N GLY A 23 -12.36 -22.85 14.59
CA GLY A 23 -11.82 -21.63 15.18
C GLY A 23 -12.14 -20.49 14.21
N PRO A 24 -12.39 -19.25 14.68
CA PRO A 24 -12.38 -18.13 13.76
C PRO A 24 -11.02 -18.16 13.07
N VAL A 25 -11.00 -18.54 11.79
CA VAL A 25 -9.92 -18.10 10.91
C VAL A 25 -10.06 -16.61 11.01
N ASP A 26 -9.13 -15.95 11.71
CA ASP A 26 -9.09 -14.50 11.78
C ASP A 26 -9.15 -14.00 10.34
N ALA A 27 -10.36 -13.62 9.91
CA ALA A 27 -10.67 -13.14 8.58
C ALA A 27 -10.19 -11.69 8.46
N ASN A 28 -9.03 -11.40 9.05
CA ASN A 28 -8.15 -10.36 8.56
C ASN A 28 -7.63 -10.89 7.23
N ALA A 29 -8.48 -10.88 6.21
CA ALA A 29 -8.05 -11.12 4.85
C ALA A 29 -6.82 -10.22 4.65
N TRP A 30 -5.71 -10.85 4.30
CA TRP A 30 -4.38 -10.27 4.11
C TRP A 30 -4.41 -9.37 2.85
N VAL A 31 -5.30 -8.39 2.87
CA VAL A 31 -5.62 -7.48 1.77
C VAL A 31 -4.73 -6.28 1.93
N ALA A 32 -4.08 -5.90 0.83
CA ALA A 32 -3.27 -4.70 0.78
C ALA A 32 -4.07 -3.49 1.28
N PRO A 33 -3.46 -2.57 2.05
CA PRO A 33 -4.14 -1.37 2.47
C PRO A 33 -4.73 -0.58 1.28
N PRO A 34 -5.97 -0.04 1.38
CA PRO A 34 -6.65 0.63 0.27
C PRO A 34 -5.90 1.82 -0.34
N TRP A 35 -4.95 2.40 0.38
CA TRP A 35 -4.11 3.48 -0.16
C TRP A 35 -3.16 2.99 -1.24
N ILE A 36 -2.70 1.73 -1.21
CA ILE A 36 -1.83 1.14 -2.22
C ILE A 36 -2.57 1.09 -3.55
N ASP A 37 -3.83 0.63 -3.54
CA ASP A 37 -4.66 0.57 -4.75
C ASP A 37 -4.86 1.94 -5.38
N LYS A 38 -5.05 2.99 -4.57
CA LYS A 38 -5.15 4.37 -5.08
C LYS A 38 -3.88 4.81 -5.80
N ILE A 39 -2.71 4.44 -5.29
CA ILE A 39 -1.44 4.76 -5.97
C ILE A 39 -1.30 3.94 -7.25
N THR A 40 -1.62 2.65 -7.20
CA THR A 40 -1.59 1.75 -8.37
C THR A 40 -2.49 2.27 -9.49
N LEU A 41 -3.71 2.71 -9.16
CA LEU A 41 -4.65 3.31 -10.12
C LEU A 41 -4.09 4.58 -10.73
N MET A 42 -3.46 5.45 -9.92
CA MET A 42 -2.83 6.67 -10.45
C MET A 42 -1.65 6.37 -11.38
N VAL A 43 -0.80 5.39 -11.03
CA VAL A 43 0.30 4.95 -11.91
C VAL A 43 -0.26 4.38 -13.22
N MET A 44 -1.36 3.62 -13.16
CA MET A 44 -2.04 3.10 -14.34
C MET A 44 -2.65 4.20 -15.20
N GLU A 45 -3.29 5.19 -14.60
CA GLU A 45 -3.83 6.35 -15.30
C GLU A 45 -2.72 7.10 -16.03
N GLN A 46 -1.62 7.45 -15.34
CA GLN A 46 -0.50 8.15 -15.96
C GLN A 46 0.17 7.31 -17.05
N LYS A 47 0.29 5.98 -16.87
CA LYS A 47 0.76 5.08 -17.92
C LYS A 47 -0.12 5.16 -19.17
N ASN A 48 -1.43 5.20 -19.01
CA ASN A 48 -2.39 5.21 -20.13
C ASN A 48 -2.45 6.57 -20.84
N LEU A 49 -2.17 7.66 -20.12
CA LEU A 49 -2.12 9.02 -20.68
C LEU A 49 -0.75 9.35 -21.31
N SER A 50 0.29 8.62 -20.94
CA SER A 50 1.65 8.89 -21.42
C SER A 50 1.89 8.32 -22.81
N THR A 51 2.60 9.08 -23.65
CA THR A 51 3.06 8.65 -24.98
C THR A 51 4.40 7.92 -24.94
N SER A 52 5.11 7.98 -23.80
CA SER A 52 6.43 7.38 -23.60
C SER A 52 6.69 7.09 -22.10
N GLY A 53 7.79 6.39 -21.81
CA GLY A 53 8.20 6.02 -20.46
C GLY A 53 7.76 4.62 -20.05
N ASN A 54 8.59 3.95 -19.26
CA ASN A 54 8.33 2.62 -18.74
C ASN A 54 7.81 2.69 -17.31
N PHE A 55 6.53 2.39 -17.13
CA PHE A 55 5.88 2.39 -15.81
C PHE A 55 6.01 1.06 -15.04
N THR A 56 6.51 -0.01 -15.70
CA THR A 56 6.64 -1.35 -15.10
C THR A 56 7.39 -1.37 -13.76
N PRO A 57 8.51 -0.63 -13.59
CA PRO A 57 9.23 -0.60 -12.32
C PRO A 57 8.38 -0.11 -11.15
N TYR A 58 7.49 0.86 -11.38
CA TYR A 58 6.63 1.42 -10.34
C TYR A 58 5.61 0.40 -9.84
N PHE A 59 5.00 -0.39 -10.73
CA PHE A 59 4.10 -1.47 -10.32
C PHE A 59 4.83 -2.54 -9.50
N LYS A 60 6.01 -2.97 -9.95
CA LYS A 60 6.84 -3.92 -9.20
C LYS A 60 7.19 -3.40 -7.80
N GLN A 61 7.50 -2.12 -7.68
CA GLN A 61 7.80 -1.53 -6.38
C GLN A 61 6.55 -1.46 -5.49
N LEU A 62 5.37 -1.20 -6.04
CA LEU A 62 4.10 -1.24 -5.30
C LEU A 62 3.74 -2.66 -4.86
N GLU A 63 4.08 -3.70 -5.64
CA GLU A 63 3.95 -5.10 -5.21
C GLU A 63 4.81 -5.37 -3.97
N VAL A 64 6.08 -4.94 -3.96
CA VAL A 64 6.96 -5.08 -2.78
C VAL A 64 6.38 -4.37 -1.55
N VAL A 65 5.85 -3.16 -1.73
CA VAL A 65 5.19 -2.41 -0.64
C VAL A 65 3.94 -3.14 -0.16
N SER A 66 3.15 -3.69 -1.08
CA SER A 66 1.94 -4.46 -0.79
C SER A 66 2.26 -5.71 0.03
N GLU A 67 3.27 -6.48 -0.38
CA GLU A 67 3.71 -7.66 0.36
C GLU A 67 4.16 -7.33 1.79
N ALA A 68 4.99 -6.29 1.95
CA ALA A 68 5.39 -5.82 3.27
C ALA A 68 4.18 -5.30 4.08
N ALA A 69 3.20 -4.71 3.40
CA ALA A 69 1.99 -4.19 4.03
C ALA A 69 1.13 -5.30 4.62
N VAL A 70 0.91 -6.33 3.81
CA VAL A 70 0.17 -7.54 4.11
C VAL A 70 0.83 -8.32 5.25
N LYS A 71 2.17 -8.42 5.27
CA LYS A 71 2.93 -9.07 6.36
C LYS A 71 2.99 -8.25 7.66
N GLY A 72 2.44 -7.04 7.68
CA GLY A 72 2.51 -6.16 8.86
C GLY A 72 3.88 -5.51 9.09
N GLU A 73 4.82 -5.63 8.15
CA GLU A 73 6.20 -5.13 8.31
C GLU A 73 6.26 -3.60 8.17
N TYR A 74 6.25 -2.89 9.30
CA TYR A 74 6.29 -1.42 9.32
C TYR A 74 7.51 -0.86 8.56
N ASN A 75 8.71 -1.36 8.85
CA ASN A 75 9.94 -0.90 8.19
C ASN A 75 9.97 -1.27 6.70
N GLY A 76 9.41 -2.43 6.33
CA GLY A 76 9.32 -2.86 4.93
C GLY A 76 8.46 -1.92 4.09
N LYS A 77 7.26 -1.56 4.59
CA LYS A 77 6.36 -0.60 3.92
C LYS A 77 7.04 0.76 3.72
N ARG A 78 7.68 1.27 4.77
CA ARG A 78 8.33 2.59 4.75
C ARG A 78 9.53 2.63 3.82
N LYS A 79 10.42 1.65 3.89
CA LYS A 79 11.58 1.53 3.00
C LYS A 79 11.14 1.36 1.55
N GLY A 80 10.11 0.53 1.32
CA GLY A 80 9.52 0.34 0.00
C GLY A 80 8.95 1.65 -0.57
N MET A 81 8.25 2.44 0.25
CA MET A 81 7.72 3.74 -0.19
C MET A 81 8.83 4.79 -0.37
N ASN A 82 9.88 4.78 0.45
CA ASN A 82 11.04 5.65 0.26
C ASN A 82 11.66 5.39 -1.14
N ARG A 83 11.87 4.13 -1.50
CA ARG A 83 12.35 3.74 -2.83
C ARG A 83 11.38 4.15 -3.94
N PHE A 84 10.07 3.96 -3.75
CA PHE A 84 9.07 4.39 -4.73
C PHE A 84 9.15 5.89 -5.01
N LEU A 85 9.29 6.71 -3.95
CA LEU A 85 9.45 8.16 -4.08
C LEU A 85 10.76 8.53 -4.77
N GLU A 86 11.85 7.81 -4.51
CA GLU A 86 13.12 7.99 -5.24
C GLU A 86 12.96 7.76 -6.74
N MET A 87 12.26 6.68 -7.13
CA MET A 87 12.02 6.36 -8.53
C MET A 87 11.20 7.44 -9.22
N LEU A 88 10.24 8.06 -8.53
CA LEU A 88 9.50 9.21 -9.08
C LEU A 88 10.43 10.41 -9.27
N GLU A 89 11.36 10.62 -8.35
CA GLU A 89 12.22 11.81 -8.34
C GLU A 89 13.21 11.75 -9.51
N THR A 90 13.84 10.60 -9.65
CA THR A 90 14.76 10.29 -10.75
C THR A 90 14.04 10.03 -12.06
N LYS A 91 12.70 9.95 -12.05
CA LYS A 91 11.86 9.59 -13.20
C LYS A 91 12.34 8.29 -13.84
N GLU A 92 12.60 7.30 -13.00
CA GLU A 92 13.05 5.98 -13.42
C GLU A 92 12.17 5.40 -14.53
N GLY A 93 12.78 4.78 -15.54
CA GLY A 93 12.06 4.34 -16.73
C GLY A 93 11.69 5.47 -17.71
N GLY A 94 12.11 6.71 -17.45
CA GLY A 94 11.97 7.83 -18.38
C GLY A 94 10.56 8.41 -18.45
N ILE A 95 9.81 8.37 -17.36
CA ILE A 95 8.48 8.99 -17.29
C ILE A 95 8.58 10.52 -17.31
N SER A 96 7.53 11.20 -17.76
CA SER A 96 7.51 12.67 -17.77
C SER A 96 7.51 13.23 -16.34
N ALA A 97 8.01 14.46 -16.18
CA ALA A 97 7.95 15.17 -14.89
C ALA A 97 6.50 15.37 -14.43
N ASP A 98 5.60 15.68 -15.36
CA ASP A 98 4.16 15.83 -15.08
C ASP A 98 3.54 14.53 -14.53
N ALA A 99 3.84 13.37 -15.14
CA ALA A 99 3.37 12.08 -14.64
C ALA A 99 3.93 11.78 -13.24
N ALA A 100 5.23 12.02 -13.03
CA ALA A 100 5.86 11.83 -11.72
C ALA A 100 5.22 12.72 -10.63
N HIS A 101 4.92 13.97 -10.96
CA HIS A 101 4.27 14.93 -10.07
C HIS A 101 2.84 14.53 -9.72
N LYS A 102 2.03 14.11 -10.70
CA LYS A 102 0.66 13.63 -10.47
C LYS A 102 0.62 12.38 -9.59
N ILE A 103 1.54 11.44 -9.81
CA ILE A 103 1.68 10.26 -8.95
C ILE A 103 2.12 10.68 -7.54
N PHE A 104 3.10 11.57 -7.42
CA PHE A 104 3.56 12.07 -6.12
C PHE A 104 2.43 12.76 -5.33
N ALA A 105 1.62 13.59 -5.98
CA ALA A 105 0.47 14.25 -5.36
C ALA A 105 -0.54 13.22 -4.81
N ALA A 106 -0.81 12.15 -5.57
CA ALA A 106 -1.66 11.05 -5.11
C ALA A 106 -1.06 10.31 -3.90
N VAL A 107 0.27 10.14 -3.87
CA VAL A 107 0.99 9.56 -2.73
C VAL A 107 0.78 10.38 -1.48
N VAL A 108 1.06 11.69 -1.52
CA VAL A 108 0.89 12.58 -0.36
C VAL A 108 -0.57 12.61 0.12
N LYS A 109 -1.54 12.53 -0.79
CA LYS A 109 -2.96 12.55 -0.45
C LYS A 109 -3.49 11.25 0.15
N SER A 110 -2.92 10.11 -0.23
CA SER A 110 -3.52 8.80 0.06
C SER A 110 -2.74 7.99 1.08
N VAL A 111 -1.41 8.11 1.11
CA VAL A 111 -0.56 7.28 1.95
C VAL A 111 -0.56 7.82 3.39
N PRO A 112 -0.76 6.98 4.41
CA PRO A 112 -0.71 7.42 5.80
C PRO A 112 0.61 8.10 6.15
N TYR A 113 0.56 9.20 6.89
CA TYR A 113 1.76 9.94 7.30
C TYR A 113 2.77 9.08 8.05
N ALA A 114 2.34 8.11 8.85
CA ALA A 114 3.24 7.18 9.53
C ALA A 114 4.08 6.30 8.58
N VAL A 115 3.65 6.14 7.32
CA VAL A 115 4.42 5.42 6.29
C VAL A 115 5.38 6.37 5.56
N LEU A 116 4.97 7.62 5.33
CA LEU A 116 5.75 8.60 4.55
C LEU A 116 6.76 9.38 5.38
N LEU A 117 6.44 9.66 6.64
CA LEU A 117 7.23 10.56 7.48
C LEU A 117 7.72 9.84 8.73
N PRO A 118 8.96 10.10 9.16
CA PRO A 118 9.40 9.72 10.48
C PRO A 118 8.50 10.33 11.55
N LEU A 119 8.21 9.57 12.60
CA LEU A 119 7.46 10.08 13.76
C LEU A 119 8.34 10.85 14.76
N LYS A 120 9.64 10.97 14.48
CA LYS A 120 10.62 11.70 15.29
C LYS A 120 10.74 13.15 14.79
N SER A 121 11.21 14.03 15.66
CA SER A 121 11.57 15.41 15.29
C SER A 121 12.75 15.44 14.32
N GLU A 122 12.81 16.45 13.42
CA GLU A 122 13.81 16.54 12.33
C GLU A 122 15.27 16.46 12.82
N ASP A 123 15.55 16.98 14.02
CA ASP A 123 16.86 16.96 14.67
C ASP A 123 17.32 15.54 15.06
N LYS A 124 16.39 14.60 15.23
CA LYS A 124 16.62 13.22 15.67
C LYS A 124 16.51 12.19 14.54
N LEU A 125 16.39 12.66 13.30
CA LEU A 125 16.33 11.80 12.13
C LEU A 125 17.71 11.26 11.79
N ASP A 126 17.74 9.97 11.44
CA ASP A 126 18.90 9.38 10.80
C ASP A 126 19.07 9.93 9.36
N PRO A 127 20.22 9.68 8.70
CA PRO A 127 20.47 10.21 7.37
C PRO A 127 19.46 9.77 6.30
N GLU A 128 18.92 8.55 6.39
CA GLU A 128 17.93 8.04 5.44
C GLU A 128 16.58 8.76 5.64
N GLU A 129 16.18 8.93 6.90
CA GLU A 129 14.98 9.66 7.29
C GLU A 129 15.04 11.13 6.86
N LYS A 130 16.19 11.78 6.99
CA LYS A 130 16.41 13.15 6.48
C LYS A 130 16.30 13.22 4.96
N ALA A 131 16.90 12.27 4.25
CA ALA A 131 16.85 12.24 2.78
C ALA A 131 15.41 12.08 2.26
N LEU A 132 14.59 11.27 2.94
CA LEU A 132 13.17 11.12 2.61
C LEU A 132 12.39 12.43 2.80
N VAL A 133 12.57 13.10 3.94
CA VAL A 133 11.91 14.40 4.21
C VAL A 133 12.31 15.45 3.17
N GLU A 134 13.61 15.57 2.87
CA GLU A 134 14.11 16.51 1.87
C GLU A 134 13.62 16.17 0.45
N ARG A 135 13.46 14.89 0.11
CA ARG A 135 12.82 14.49 -1.15
C ARG A 135 11.37 14.97 -1.22
N MET A 136 10.59 14.79 -0.16
CA MET A 136 9.20 15.26 -0.14
C MET A 136 9.13 16.79 -0.30
N LYS A 137 10.01 17.54 0.37
CA LYS A 137 10.11 19.00 0.22
C LYS A 137 10.46 19.40 -1.22
N ARG A 138 11.42 18.72 -1.84
CA ARG A 138 11.83 18.99 -3.24
C ARG A 138 10.72 18.74 -4.24
N PHE A 139 9.96 17.66 -4.11
CA PHE A 139 8.78 17.44 -4.94
C PHE A 139 7.70 18.51 -4.76
N ALA A 140 7.38 18.85 -3.51
CA ALA A 140 6.38 19.88 -3.24
C ALA A 140 6.78 21.23 -3.86
N ALA A 141 8.06 21.58 -3.76
CA ALA A 141 8.60 22.78 -4.40
C ALA A 141 8.55 22.72 -5.93
N ALA A 142 8.89 21.57 -6.54
CA ALA A 142 8.88 21.39 -7.99
C ALA A 142 7.46 21.47 -8.58
N ILE A 143 6.47 20.92 -7.89
CA ILE A 143 5.05 21.02 -8.29
C ILE A 143 4.61 22.49 -8.25
N ARG A 144 4.91 23.20 -7.17
CA ARG A 144 4.56 24.62 -7.03
C ARG A 144 5.19 25.48 -8.14
N ASP A 145 6.48 25.29 -8.43
CA ASP A 145 7.17 26.02 -9.50
C ASP A 145 6.57 25.71 -10.88
N GLN A 146 6.17 24.46 -11.14
CA GLN A 146 5.45 24.11 -12.37
C GLN A 146 4.10 24.82 -12.48
N ASP A 147 3.32 24.86 -11.39
CA ASP A 147 2.02 25.52 -11.35
C ASP A 147 2.15 27.04 -11.54
N GLU A 148 3.15 27.67 -10.92
CA GLU A 148 3.46 29.09 -11.09
C GLU A 148 3.84 29.42 -12.55
N ARG A 149 4.70 28.61 -13.17
CA ARG A 149 5.06 28.78 -14.58
C ARG A 149 3.87 28.61 -15.52
N ALA A 150 2.99 27.66 -15.24
CA ALA A 150 1.77 27.46 -16.02
C ALA A 150 0.81 28.65 -15.89
N ALA A 151 0.69 29.23 -14.70
CA ALA A 151 -0.16 30.40 -14.46
C ALA A 151 0.35 31.67 -15.17
N LEU A 152 1.67 31.83 -15.34
CA LEU A 152 2.30 32.96 -16.04
C LEU A 152 2.30 32.82 -17.57
N ALA A 153 1.90 31.68 -18.11
CA ALA A 153 1.87 31.41 -19.55
C ALA A 153 0.55 31.82 -20.24
N PHE A 154 -0.37 32.44 -19.50
CA PHE A 154 -1.65 32.98 -19.98
C PHE A 154 -1.66 34.51 -19.94
#